data_AF-A0A7C7MMG8-F1
#
_entry.id   AF-A0A7C7MMG8-F1
#
_cell.length_a   1.000
_cell.length_b   1.000
_cell.length_c   1.000
_cell.angle_alpha   90.00
_cell.angle_beta   90.00
_cell.angle_gamma   90.00
#
_symmetry.space_group_name_H-M   'P 1'
#
loop_
_entity.id
_entity.type
_entity.pdbx_description
1 polymer ?
#
loop_
_entity_poly.entity_id
_entity_poly.type
_entity_poly.pdbx_seq_one_letter_code
_entity_poly.pdbx_strand_id
1 'polypeptide(L)' 'MSEVSEKIISSGWECTLKNRLCYTFSGPVDLTLFPSGKLLIKTPDQQIADDIAKKHIETWLK' A
#
# COMPACT_ATOMS: atom_id res chain seq x y z
N MET A 1 2.91 -2.61 -14.19
CA MET A 1 3.50 -1.83 -13.08
C MET A 1 3.92 -2.86 -12.02
N SER A 2 4.20 -2.56 -10.75
CA SER A 2 4.26 -3.69 -9.80
C SER A 2 2.84 -4.20 -9.64
N GLU A 3 2.60 -5.50 -9.77
CA GLU A 3 1.26 -6.11 -9.68
C GLU A 3 0.56 -5.71 -8.36
N VAL A 4 1.35 -5.59 -7.29
CA VAL A 4 0.95 -5.05 -5.97
C VAL A 4 0.36 -3.63 -6.09
N SER A 5 1.01 -2.72 -6.83
CA SER A 5 0.52 -1.34 -6.98
C SER A 5 -0.84 -1.27 -7.67
N GLU A 6 -1.07 -2.14 -8.65
CA GLU A 6 -2.35 -2.21 -9.36
C GLU A 6 -3.46 -2.75 -8.44
N LYS A 7 -3.14 -3.76 -7.61
CA LYS A 7 -4.07 -4.29 -6.60
C LYS A 7 -4.42 -3.27 -5.51
N ILE A 8 -3.46 -2.44 -5.10
CA ILE A 8 -3.68 -1.33 -4.15
C ILE A 8 -4.63 -0.30 -4.78
N ILE A 9 -4.39 0.08 -6.04
CA ILE A 9 -5.25 1.04 -6.74
C ILE A 9 -6.67 0.50 -6.90
N SER A 10 -6.81 -0.76 -7.30
CA SER A 10 -8.11 -1.44 -7.39
C SER A 10 -8.82 -1.58 -6.04
N SER A 11 -8.10 -1.48 -4.93
CA SER A 11 -8.67 -1.50 -3.57
C SER A 11 -9.20 -0.13 -3.13
N GLY A 12 -9.09 0.90 -3.96
CA GLY A 12 -9.61 2.25 -3.70
C GLY A 12 -8.57 3.27 -3.26
N TRP A 13 -7.27 2.97 -3.40
CA TRP A 13 -6.20 3.93 -3.12
C TRP A 13 -5.76 4.64 -4.40
N GLU A 14 -5.44 5.92 -4.29
CA GLU A 14 -4.92 6.70 -5.41
C GLU A 14 -3.40 6.78 -5.33
N CYS A 15 -2.71 6.46 -6.43
CA CYS A 15 -1.26 6.56 -6.50
C CYS A 15 -0.85 8.03 -6.67
N THR A 16 -0.44 8.69 -5.59
CA THR A 16 -0.05 10.10 -5.57
C THR A 16 1.40 10.32 -6.00
N LEU A 17 2.28 9.35 -5.74
CA LEU A 17 3.68 9.45 -6.11
C LEU A 17 4.20 8.10 -6.61
N LYS A 18 4.87 8.12 -7.75
CA LYS A 18 5.49 6.94 -8.34
C LYS A 18 6.91 7.27 -8.76
N ASN A 19 7.88 6.78 -7.99
CA ASN A 19 9.30 6.91 -8.27
C ASN A 19 9.97 5.54 -8.30
N ARG A 20 11.22 5.49 -8.78
CA ARG A 20 12.01 4.24 -8.79
C ARG A 20 12.28 3.69 -7.37
N LEU A 21 12.20 4.53 -6.35
CA LEU A 21 12.49 4.20 -4.95
C LEU A 21 11.26 3.74 -4.17
N CYS A 22 10.06 4.22 -4.51
CA CYS A 22 8.82 3.89 -3.82
C CYS A 22 7.59 4.37 -4.60
N TYR A 23 6.46 3.78 -4.23
CA TYR A 23 5.12 4.20 -4.64
C TYR A 23 4.39 4.68 -3.41
N THR A 24 3.86 5.89 -3.45
CA THR A 24 3.02 6.45 -2.39
C THR A 24 1.58 6.45 -2.85
N PHE A 25 0.69 6.07 -1.96
CA PHE A 25 -0.74 6.06 -2.20
C PHE A 25 -1.45 6.85 -1.12
N SER A 26 -2.50 7.57 -1.50
CA SER A 26 -3.39 8.27 -0.58
C SER A 26 -4.82 7.74 -0.74
N GLY A 27 -5.54 7.69 0.36
CA GLY A 27 -6.86 7.09 0.44
C GLY A 27 -7.38 7.17 1.88
N PRO A 28 -7.99 6.12 2.43
CA PRO A 28 -8.38 6.07 3.84
C PRO A 28 -7.21 6.30 4.80
N VAL A 29 -6.02 5.84 4.40
CA VAL A 29 -4.73 6.09 5.05
C VAL A 29 -3.66 6.22 3.99
N ASP A 30 -2.56 6.91 4.33
CA ASP A 30 -1.42 7.03 3.44
C ASP A 30 -0.56 5.75 3.48
N LEU A 31 -0.25 5.22 2.30
CA LEU A 31 0.56 4.03 2.12
C LEU A 31 1.84 4.36 1.35
N THR A 32 2.93 3.67 1.66
CA THR A 32 4.16 3.75 0.85
C THR A 32 4.70 2.35 0.61
N LEU A 33 4.65 1.90 -0.64
CA LEU A 33 5.19 0.63 -1.10
C LEU A 33 6.60 0.81 -1.63
N PHE A 34 7.53 0.02 -1.10
CA PHE A 34 8.91 -0.04 -1.58
C PHE A 34 9.08 -1.16 -2.62
N PRO A 35 10.03 -1.04 -3.56
CA PRO A 35 10.32 -2.07 -4.56
C PRO A 35 10.79 -3.40 -3.95
N SER A 36 11.21 -3.40 -2.68
CA SER A 36 11.55 -4.61 -1.92
C SER A 36 10.32 -5.37 -1.39
N GLY A 37 9.10 -4.88 -1.62
CA GLY A 37 7.85 -5.47 -1.12
C GLY A 37 7.42 -4.98 0.28
N LYS A 38 8.25 -4.15 0.94
CA LYS A 38 7.88 -3.51 2.21
C LYS A 38 6.77 -2.48 1.98
N LEU A 39 5.77 -2.48 2.86
CA LEU A 39 4.70 -1.49 2.88
C LEU A 39 4.78 -0.70 4.19
N LEU A 40 4.81 0.62 4.09
CA LEU A 40 4.68 1.54 5.21
C LEU A 40 3.23 2.04 5.25
N ILE A 41 2.59 1.92 6.40
CA ILE A 41 1.22 2.38 6.63
C ILE A 41 1.28 3.56 7.59
N LYS A 42 0.81 4.73 7.16
CA LYS A 42 0.75 5.94 7.99
C LYS A 42 -0.67 6.14 8.49
N THR A 43 -0.91 5.70 9.72
CA THR A 43 -2.21 5.83 10.39
C THR A 43 -2.01 6.00 11.89
N PRO A 44 -2.85 6.79 12.57
CA PRO A 44 -2.89 6.83 14.04
C PRO A 44 -3.63 5.63 14.65
N ASP A 45 -4.41 4.89 13.85
CA ASP A 45 -5.21 3.75 14.29
C ASP A 45 -4.49 2.43 14.00
N GLN A 46 -4.13 1.71 15.07
CA GLN A 46 -3.46 0.42 15.00
C GLN A 46 -4.32 -0.66 14.34
N GLN A 47 -5.63 -0.66 14.56
CA GLN A 47 -6.52 -1.67 14.00
C GLN A 47 -6.54 -1.58 12.47
N ILE A 48 -6.60 -0.35 11.94
CA ILE A 48 -6.51 -0.08 10.50
C ILE A 48 -5.15 -0.52 9.95
N ALA A 49 -4.07 -0.31 10.71
CA ALA A 49 -2.74 -0.76 10.29
C ALA A 49 -2.67 -2.29 10.16
N ASP A 50 -3.19 -3.02 11.13
CA ASP A 50 -3.19 -4.48 11.14
C ASP A 50 -4.05 -5.07 10.01
N ASP A 51 -5.24 -4.50 9.77
CA ASP A 51 -6.13 -4.93 8.69
C ASP A 51 -5.48 -4.74 7.30
N ILE A 52 -4.81 -3.61 7.09
CA ILE A 52 -4.11 -3.33 5.84
C ILE A 52 -2.86 -4.21 5.70
N ALA A 53 -2.10 -4.42 6.78
CA ALA A 53 -0.95 -5.31 6.76
C ALA A 53 -1.35 -6.74 6.38
N LYS A 54 -2.46 -7.24 6.96
CA LYS A 54 -3.03 -8.54 6.61
C LYS A 54 -3.44 -8.60 5.14
N LYS A 55 -4.17 -7.59 4.65
CA LYS A 55 -4.57 -7.50 3.24
C LYS A 55 -3.37 -7.47 2.28
N HIS A 56 -2.31 -6.76 2.66
CA HIS A 56 -1.07 -6.72 1.87
C HIS A 56 -0.44 -8.10 1.71
N ILE A 57 -0.30 -8.85 2.81
CA ILE A 57 0.32 -10.19 2.80
C ILE A 57 -0.59 -11.21 2.10
N GLU A 58 -1.89 -11.18 2.36
CA GLU A 58 -2.81 -12.22 1.88
C GLU A 58 -3.29 -11.99 0.45
N THR A 59 -3.38 -10.73 0.00
CA THR A 59 -3.99 -10.35 -1.28
C THR A 59 -3.04 -9.61 -2.22
N TRP A 60 -2.28 -8.63 -1.73
CA TRP A 60 -1.50 -7.77 -2.64
C TRP A 60 -0.14 -8.36 -3.02
N LEU A 61 0.52 -9.10 -2.12
CA LEU A 61 1.81 -9.76 -2.36
C LEU A 61 1.69 -11.13 -3.05
N LYS A 62 0.52 -11.78 -2.98
CA LYS A 62 0.25 -13.01 -3.73
C LYS A 62 -0.02 -12.71 -5.19
#